data_AF-A0A3E2XLX2-F1
#
_entry.id   AF-A0A3E2XLX2-F1
#
_cell.length_a   1.000
_cell.length_b   1.000
_cell.length_c   1.000
_cell.angle_alpha   90.00
_cell.angle_beta   90.00
_cell.angle_gamma   90.00
#
_symmetry.space_group_name_H-M   'P 1'
#
loop_
_entity.id
_entity.type
_entity.pdbx_description
1 polymer ?
#
loop_
_entity_poly.entity_id
_entity_poly.type
_entity_poly.pdbx_seq_one_letter_code
_entity_poly.pdbx_strand_id
1 'polypeptide(L)'
;MEANMCKLENFRKNAASQSISCEIVGGHVVQSEMTGEDGHKLCFLLGTMLEDYLLNRKKTDQVLFGPVDFHLDESNIFQPDLAVVEQSESYSGGMIRTSELNKIPKLIVEVLADGNAIYDCLDKAVLYGKNGVREYWLIDLNEEFVYTYSYRNGFEYRRYSFEQSMRSVCYPGFECCISDVLWDGGGSLKELAMFYRFKKEIYPENSVQVVAENSSVYGGYQERQYSAEAFYEWMNTRKNKLQYTSLVELLLGNIRESAMPAFRHQNVRGNLYFAIKSYLKREKLPYQLCFAPILVELKKLDLLDSVVSPDLFLTSSGEVIYDNIYRGVPQWIIEIVTPATAAQDYIDKAQLYQYHGVGEYWIVNDWKQQVMVVRYLPSVPEGEDNIETSVYDFHEKIPVGTLPGLELTMSEVLKE
;
A
#
# COMPACT_ATOMS: atom_id res chain seq x y z
N MET A 1 4.42 22.75 -22.59
CA MET A 1 4.47 22.40 -21.16
C MET A 1 3.26 22.92 -20.38
N GLU A 2 3.05 24.24 -20.25
CA GLU A 2 1.95 24.83 -19.44
C GLU A 2 0.54 24.38 -19.87
N ALA A 3 0.30 24.27 -21.18
CA ALA A 3 -1.01 23.85 -21.71
C ALA A 3 -1.34 22.37 -21.39
N ASN A 4 -0.35 21.48 -21.41
CA ASN A 4 -0.55 20.06 -21.08
C ASN A 4 -0.69 19.87 -19.56
N MET A 5 0.09 20.61 -18.77
CA MET A 5 -0.05 20.63 -17.30
C MET A 5 -1.40 21.15 -16.85
N CYS A 6 -1.90 22.24 -17.45
CA CYS A 6 -3.23 22.77 -17.15
C CYS A 6 -4.35 21.76 -17.49
N LYS A 7 -4.21 21.02 -18.61
CA LYS A 7 -5.14 19.93 -18.94
C LYS A 7 -5.09 18.79 -17.92
N LEU A 8 -3.89 18.37 -17.51
CA LEU A 8 -3.69 17.31 -16.52
C LEU A 8 -4.24 17.71 -15.15
N GLU A 9 -3.96 18.92 -14.68
CA GLU A 9 -4.49 19.43 -13.41
C GLU A 9 -6.01 19.55 -13.40
N ASN A 10 -6.60 20.01 -14.51
CA ASN A 10 -8.06 20.08 -14.64
C ASN A 10 -8.67 18.68 -14.70
N PHE A 11 -8.04 17.73 -15.38
CA PHE A 11 -8.50 16.35 -15.38
C PHE A 11 -8.41 15.74 -13.98
N ARG A 12 -7.27 15.87 -13.29
CA ARG A 12 -7.08 15.38 -11.91
C ARG A 12 -8.10 15.93 -10.93
N LYS A 13 -8.43 17.22 -11.01
CA LYS A 13 -9.49 17.81 -10.17
C LYS A 13 -10.85 17.15 -10.39
N ASN A 14 -11.15 16.74 -11.62
CA ASN A 14 -12.40 16.06 -11.97
C ASN A 14 -12.36 14.54 -11.71
N ALA A 15 -11.17 13.93 -11.83
CA ALA A 15 -10.92 12.49 -11.70
C ALA A 15 -10.70 12.05 -10.25
N ALA A 16 -10.22 12.94 -9.37
CA ALA A 16 -9.99 12.65 -7.95
C ALA A 16 -11.28 12.25 -7.21
N SER A 17 -12.45 12.70 -7.68
CA SER A 17 -13.76 12.28 -7.14
C SER A 17 -14.24 10.93 -7.69
N GLN A 18 -13.57 10.40 -8.70
CA GLN A 18 -13.88 9.13 -9.37
C GLN A 18 -12.76 8.11 -9.22
N SER A 19 -11.71 8.46 -8.47
CA SER A 19 -10.51 7.64 -8.24
C SER A 19 -9.91 7.07 -9.52
N ILE A 20 -9.83 7.91 -10.55
CA ILE A 20 -9.25 7.59 -11.85
C ILE A 20 -7.79 8.08 -11.87
N SER A 21 -6.84 7.18 -12.15
CA SER A 21 -5.46 7.55 -12.48
C SER A 21 -5.40 8.09 -13.91
N CYS A 22 -4.47 9.01 -14.15
CA CYS A 22 -4.27 9.55 -15.49
C CYS A 22 -2.80 9.88 -15.76
N GLU A 23 -2.44 9.65 -17.01
CA GLU A 23 -1.11 9.84 -17.56
C GLU A 23 -1.18 10.80 -18.75
N ILE A 24 -0.04 11.34 -19.16
CA ILE A 24 0.10 11.95 -20.47
C ILE A 24 0.91 11.00 -21.33
N VAL A 25 0.34 10.54 -22.44
CA VAL A 25 1.03 9.65 -23.40
C VAL A 25 0.97 10.31 -24.77
N GLY A 26 2.13 10.63 -25.34
CA GLY A 26 2.23 11.31 -26.64
C GLY A 26 1.51 12.66 -26.70
N GLY A 27 1.39 13.37 -25.58
CA GLY A 27 0.72 14.68 -25.47
C GLY A 27 -0.79 14.59 -25.24
N HIS A 28 -1.34 13.38 -25.11
CA HIS A 28 -2.75 13.13 -24.83
C HIS A 28 -2.94 12.66 -23.39
N VAL A 29 -3.99 13.16 -22.71
CA VAL A 29 -4.37 12.65 -21.40
C VAL A 29 -5.01 11.28 -21.60
N VAL A 30 -4.41 10.25 -21.01
CA VAL A 30 -4.90 8.87 -21.05
C VAL A 30 -5.37 8.50 -19.65
N GLN A 31 -6.53 7.89 -19.56
CA GLN A 31 -7.05 7.30 -18.32
C GLN A 31 -6.39 5.94 -18.12
N SER A 32 -5.84 5.71 -16.93
CA SER A 32 -5.31 4.43 -16.48
C SER A 32 -6.20 3.85 -15.38
N GLU A 33 -6.46 2.55 -15.46
CA GLU A 33 -7.04 1.83 -14.34
C GLU A 33 -6.00 1.75 -13.21
N MET A 34 -6.44 1.94 -11.97
CA MET A 34 -5.57 1.74 -10.81
C MET A 34 -5.33 0.26 -10.59
N THR A 35 -4.11 -0.06 -10.18
CA THR A 35 -3.72 -1.40 -9.82
C THR A 35 -4.60 -1.94 -8.69
N GLY A 36 -5.04 -3.18 -8.83
CA GLY A 36 -5.91 -3.79 -7.83
C GLY A 36 -5.19 -4.07 -6.51
N GLU A 37 -5.94 -4.43 -5.47
CA GLU A 37 -5.38 -4.72 -4.14
C GLU A 37 -4.22 -5.72 -4.16
N ASP A 38 -4.36 -6.79 -4.94
CA ASP A 38 -3.34 -7.83 -5.08
C ASP A 38 -2.10 -7.34 -5.82
N GLY A 39 -2.27 -6.45 -6.81
CA GLY A 39 -1.16 -5.81 -7.49
C GLY A 39 -0.42 -4.83 -6.58
N HIS A 40 -1.13 -4.03 -5.78
CA HIS A 40 -0.50 -3.16 -4.79
C HIS A 40 0.28 -3.95 -3.74
N LYS A 41 -0.26 -5.07 -3.24
CA LYS A 41 0.44 -5.97 -2.33
C LYS A 41 1.72 -6.54 -2.96
N LEU A 42 1.63 -6.99 -4.22
CA LEU A 42 2.79 -7.51 -4.93
C LEU A 42 3.88 -6.45 -5.12
N CYS A 43 3.50 -5.23 -5.55
CA CYS A 43 4.43 -4.11 -5.69
C CYS A 43 5.10 -3.77 -4.35
N PHE A 44 4.34 -3.78 -3.26
CA PHE A 44 4.86 -3.49 -1.93
C PHE A 44 5.93 -4.49 -1.47
N LEU A 45 5.65 -5.79 -1.63
CA LEU A 45 6.60 -6.85 -1.29
C LEU A 45 7.82 -6.86 -2.20
N LEU A 46 7.61 -6.74 -3.51
CA LEU A 46 8.70 -6.71 -4.49
C LEU A 46 9.61 -5.49 -4.24
N GLY A 47 9.02 -4.34 -3.95
CA GLY A 47 9.74 -3.13 -3.56
C GLY A 47 10.54 -3.32 -2.27
N THR A 48 9.96 -3.95 -1.24
CA THR A 48 10.67 -4.29 0.00
C THR A 48 11.88 -5.20 -0.25
N MET A 49 11.74 -6.20 -1.13
CA MET A 49 12.87 -7.07 -1.51
C MET A 49 13.95 -6.31 -2.25
N LEU A 50 13.56 -5.36 -3.12
CA LEU A 50 14.49 -4.47 -3.81
C LEU A 50 15.23 -3.57 -2.82
N GLU A 51 14.53 -2.97 -1.85
CA GLU A 51 15.16 -2.16 -0.79
C GLU A 51 16.18 -2.96 0.03
N ASP A 52 15.85 -4.19 0.46
CA ASP A 52 16.81 -5.07 1.16
C ASP A 52 18.05 -5.33 0.30
N TYR A 53 17.85 -5.58 -1.00
CA TYR A 53 18.95 -5.76 -1.94
C TYR A 53 19.82 -4.49 -2.07
N LEU A 54 19.20 -3.31 -2.23
CA LEU A 54 19.90 -2.04 -2.39
C LEU A 54 20.70 -1.69 -1.14
N LEU A 55 20.09 -1.81 0.04
CA LEU A 55 20.71 -1.56 1.34
C LEU A 55 21.92 -2.47 1.56
N ASN A 56 21.76 -3.79 1.38
CA ASN A 56 22.83 -4.76 1.59
C ASN A 56 24.02 -4.57 0.62
N ARG A 57 23.77 -3.97 -0.54
CA ARG A 57 24.79 -3.68 -1.55
C ARG A 57 25.29 -2.23 -1.51
N LYS A 58 24.85 -1.44 -0.53
CA LYS A 58 25.19 0.00 -0.38
C LYS A 58 24.93 0.78 -1.67
N LYS A 59 23.82 0.46 -2.34
CA LYS A 59 23.34 1.22 -3.48
C LYS A 59 22.63 2.47 -2.97
N THR A 60 22.83 3.58 -3.68
CA THR A 60 22.17 4.85 -3.43
C THR A 60 20.94 4.99 -4.32
N ASP A 61 20.34 3.88 -4.72
CA ASP A 61 19.11 3.90 -5.52
C ASP A 61 17.94 3.83 -4.54
N GLN A 62 16.81 4.44 -4.90
CA GLN A 62 15.60 4.49 -4.08
C GLN A 62 14.47 3.76 -4.80
N VAL A 63 13.71 2.97 -4.05
CA VAL A 63 12.47 2.34 -4.52
C VAL A 63 11.32 3.31 -4.27
N LEU A 64 10.46 3.49 -5.27
CA LEU A 64 9.32 4.39 -5.22
C LEU A 64 8.04 3.63 -5.50
N PHE A 65 7.10 3.69 -4.55
CA PHE A 65 5.80 3.06 -4.66
C PHE A 65 4.79 4.02 -5.33
N GLY A 66 4.13 3.54 -6.38
CA GLY A 66 3.17 4.28 -7.17
C GLY A 66 1.90 4.68 -6.41
N PRO A 67 1.11 5.62 -6.97
CA PRO A 67 1.29 6.27 -8.28
C PRO A 67 2.26 7.46 -8.21
N VAL A 68 3.36 7.45 -8.97
CA VAL A 68 4.38 8.53 -9.02
C VAL A 68 4.40 9.20 -10.38
N ASP A 69 4.34 10.54 -10.46
CA ASP A 69 4.53 11.22 -11.74
C ASP A 69 5.99 11.21 -12.21
N PHE A 70 6.27 10.40 -13.21
CA PHE A 70 7.49 10.48 -14.01
C PHE A 70 7.22 11.23 -15.30
N HIS A 71 7.63 12.48 -15.31
CA HIS A 71 7.82 13.19 -16.58
C HIS A 71 8.94 12.45 -17.31
N LEU A 72 8.75 11.99 -18.53
CA LEU A 72 9.84 11.41 -19.32
C LEU A 72 10.29 12.39 -20.40
N ASP A 73 9.34 13.13 -20.97
CA ASP A 73 9.59 14.24 -21.88
C ASP A 73 8.41 15.26 -21.83
N GLU A 74 8.38 16.24 -22.74
CA GLU A 74 7.34 17.28 -22.78
C GLU A 74 5.92 16.76 -23.06
N SER A 75 5.82 15.54 -23.60
CA SER A 75 4.60 14.89 -24.07
C SER A 75 4.29 13.60 -23.32
N ASN A 76 5.13 13.19 -22.37
CA ASN A 76 4.99 11.92 -21.68
C ASN A 76 5.16 12.07 -20.17
N ILE A 77 4.10 11.78 -19.42
CA ILE A 77 4.06 11.71 -17.96
C ILE A 77 3.41 10.38 -17.59
N PHE A 78 4.16 9.48 -16.97
CA PHE A 78 3.69 8.15 -16.58
C PHE A 78 3.60 7.99 -15.06
N GLN A 79 2.74 7.07 -14.62
CA GLN A 79 2.49 6.71 -13.23
C GLN A 79 2.67 5.20 -13.02
N PRO A 80 3.91 4.70 -12.95
CA PRO A 80 4.15 3.29 -12.72
C PRO A 80 3.78 2.88 -11.30
N ASP A 81 3.44 1.60 -11.13
CA ASP A 81 3.13 1.01 -9.82
C ASP A 81 4.34 0.91 -8.89
N LEU A 82 5.53 0.66 -9.46
CA LEU A 82 6.79 0.60 -8.74
C LEU A 82 7.91 1.08 -9.66
N ALA A 83 8.80 1.92 -9.14
CA ALA A 83 9.97 2.38 -9.87
C ALA A 83 11.20 2.35 -8.99
N VAL A 84 12.38 2.16 -9.60
CA VAL A 84 13.66 2.33 -8.90
C VAL A 84 14.46 3.40 -9.60
N VAL A 85 14.79 4.46 -8.87
CA VAL A 85 15.51 5.64 -9.35
C VAL A 85 16.86 5.78 -8.66
N GLU A 86 17.76 6.55 -9.25
CA GLU A 86 18.94 6.99 -8.52
C GLU A 86 18.52 8.05 -7.50
N GLN A 87 18.91 7.89 -6.24
CA GLN A 87 18.61 8.88 -5.20
C GLN A 87 19.20 10.23 -5.62
N SER A 88 18.33 11.24 -5.75
CA SER A 88 18.75 12.61 -6.05
C SER A 88 18.07 13.58 -5.09
N GLU A 89 18.79 14.60 -4.65
CA GLU A 89 18.30 15.62 -3.69
C GLU A 89 17.14 16.49 -4.24
N SER A 90 16.64 16.22 -5.46
CA SER A 90 15.66 17.05 -6.17
C SER A 90 14.19 16.68 -5.91
N TYR A 91 13.90 15.80 -4.96
CA TYR A 91 12.51 15.48 -4.60
C TYR A 91 11.88 16.64 -3.82
N SER A 92 11.13 17.48 -4.52
CA SER A 92 10.39 18.60 -3.93
C SER A 92 8.89 18.48 -4.25
N GLY A 93 8.05 18.32 -3.23
CA GLY A 93 6.60 18.50 -3.35
C GLY A 93 5.83 17.41 -4.12
N GLY A 94 6.28 16.16 -4.15
CA GLY A 94 5.52 15.07 -4.80
C GLY A 94 5.81 14.84 -6.28
N MET A 95 6.78 15.55 -6.86
CA MET A 95 7.06 15.50 -8.30
C MET A 95 8.56 15.29 -8.55
N ILE A 96 8.90 14.32 -9.41
CA ILE A 96 10.28 14.12 -9.88
C ILE A 96 10.43 14.83 -11.23
N ARG A 97 11.09 15.99 -11.23
CA ARG A 97 11.43 16.70 -12.46
C ARG A 97 12.64 16.05 -13.13
N THR A 98 12.40 15.42 -14.26
CA THR A 98 13.36 14.66 -15.06
C THR A 98 14.02 15.50 -16.16
N SER A 99 14.49 16.70 -15.85
CA SER A 99 15.28 17.46 -16.83
C SER A 99 16.73 16.93 -16.98
N GLU A 100 17.09 15.88 -16.24
CA GLU A 100 18.45 15.31 -16.20
C GLU A 100 18.40 13.78 -16.39
N LEU A 101 19.28 13.23 -17.22
CA LEU A 101 19.41 11.79 -17.55
C LEU A 101 19.51 10.86 -16.33
N ASN A 102 19.90 11.37 -15.16
CA ASN A 102 20.05 10.61 -13.92
C ASN A 102 18.75 10.47 -13.11
N LYS A 103 17.62 11.01 -13.61
CA LYS A 103 16.32 11.02 -12.91
C LYS A 103 15.25 10.16 -13.61
N ILE A 104 15.61 9.46 -14.67
CA ILE A 104 14.77 8.45 -15.32
C ILE A 104 14.86 7.14 -14.52
N PRO A 105 13.73 6.48 -14.20
CA PRO A 105 13.74 5.18 -13.55
C PRO A 105 14.67 4.19 -14.26
N LYS A 106 15.54 3.52 -13.49
CA LYS A 106 16.36 2.42 -13.99
C LYS A 106 15.49 1.19 -14.23
N LEU A 107 14.59 0.92 -13.30
CA LEU A 107 13.61 -0.16 -13.34
C LEU A 107 12.21 0.42 -13.17
N ILE A 108 11.27 -0.01 -14.00
CA ILE A 108 9.83 0.19 -13.82
C ILE A 108 9.18 -1.19 -13.69
N VAL A 109 8.21 -1.32 -12.79
CA VAL A 109 7.31 -2.46 -12.71
C VAL A 109 5.86 -1.96 -12.79
N GLU A 110 5.07 -2.61 -13.64
CA GLU A 110 3.62 -2.41 -13.78
C GLU A 110 2.92 -3.75 -13.53
N VAL A 111 1.79 -3.75 -12.83
CA VAL A 111 1.02 -4.95 -12.49
C VAL A 111 -0.39 -4.84 -13.04
N LEU A 112 -0.73 -5.74 -13.98
CA LEU A 112 -2.05 -5.80 -14.59
C LEU A 112 -3.01 -6.64 -13.75
N ALA A 113 -4.19 -6.07 -13.51
CA ALA A 113 -5.34 -6.76 -12.95
C ALA A 113 -6.35 -7.23 -14.03
N ASP A 114 -6.23 -6.78 -15.30
CA ASP A 114 -7.02 -7.24 -16.45
C ASP A 114 -6.09 -7.57 -17.64
N GLY A 115 -6.22 -8.77 -18.23
CA GLY A 115 -5.38 -9.23 -19.34
C GLY A 115 -5.62 -8.48 -20.66
N ASN A 116 -6.73 -7.75 -20.81
CA ASN A 116 -6.97 -6.92 -21.99
C ASN A 116 -6.06 -5.67 -22.04
N ALA A 117 -5.48 -5.26 -20.90
CA ALA A 117 -4.61 -4.09 -20.78
C ALA A 117 -3.18 -4.32 -21.33
N ILE A 118 -2.84 -5.55 -21.72
CA ILE A 118 -1.48 -5.88 -22.17
C ILE A 118 -1.07 -5.13 -23.44
N TYR A 119 -2.02 -4.89 -24.36
CA TYR A 119 -1.74 -4.18 -25.61
C TYR A 119 -1.39 -2.71 -25.36
N ASP A 120 -2.11 -2.04 -24.44
CA ASP A 120 -1.83 -0.67 -24.02
C ASP A 120 -0.45 -0.57 -23.35
N CYS A 121 -0.02 -1.64 -22.67
CA CYS A 121 1.28 -1.72 -22.00
C CYS A 121 2.47 -1.99 -22.94
N LEU A 122 2.23 -2.46 -24.17
CA LEU A 122 3.28 -2.59 -25.19
C LEU A 122 3.72 -1.21 -25.70
N ASP A 123 2.78 -0.28 -25.86
CA ASP A 123 3.09 1.11 -26.23
C ASP A 123 3.91 1.79 -25.12
N LYS A 124 3.54 1.56 -23.86
CA LYS A 124 4.33 2.01 -22.70
C LYS A 124 5.75 1.43 -22.72
N ALA A 125 5.92 0.13 -22.99
CA ALA A 125 7.25 -0.50 -23.07
C ALA A 125 8.14 0.24 -24.08
N VAL A 126 7.62 0.53 -25.28
CA VAL A 126 8.36 1.27 -26.31
C VAL A 126 8.70 2.69 -25.84
N LEU A 127 7.77 3.40 -25.20
CA LEU A 127 7.98 4.76 -24.70
C LEU A 127 8.98 4.81 -23.55
N TYR A 128 8.92 3.86 -22.60
CA TYR A 128 9.89 3.70 -21.53
C TYR A 128 11.31 3.50 -22.10
N GLY A 129 11.48 2.57 -23.04
CA GLY A 129 12.77 2.34 -23.70
C GLY A 129 13.31 3.56 -24.45
N LYS A 130 12.46 4.25 -25.22
CA LYS A 130 12.84 5.48 -25.95
C LYS A 130 13.28 6.61 -25.03
N ASN A 131 12.70 6.69 -23.84
CA ASN A 131 12.99 7.73 -22.86
C ASN A 131 14.09 7.34 -21.85
N GLY A 132 14.81 6.25 -22.08
CA GLY A 132 16.01 5.90 -21.32
C GLY A 132 15.78 5.04 -20.07
N VAL A 133 14.57 4.52 -19.87
CA VAL A 133 14.33 3.45 -18.89
C VAL A 133 15.18 2.25 -19.30
N ARG A 134 15.86 1.63 -18.34
CA ARG A 134 16.87 0.58 -18.63
C ARG A 134 16.27 -0.82 -18.57
N GLU A 135 15.26 -1.00 -17.73
CA GLU A 135 14.55 -2.26 -17.53
C GLU A 135 13.08 -1.99 -17.18
N TYR A 136 12.18 -2.80 -17.72
CA TYR A 136 10.75 -2.71 -17.50
C TYR A 136 10.17 -4.10 -17.28
N TRP A 137 9.44 -4.30 -16.18
CA TRP A 137 8.74 -5.54 -15.87
C TRP A 137 7.24 -5.29 -15.92
N LEU A 138 6.52 -6.11 -16.67
CA LEU A 138 5.06 -6.12 -16.73
C LEU A 138 4.57 -7.45 -16.16
N ILE A 139 3.82 -7.40 -15.08
CA ILE A 139 3.32 -8.58 -14.38
C ILE A 139 1.83 -8.69 -14.65
N ASP A 140 1.41 -9.78 -15.27
CA ASP A 140 0.00 -10.07 -15.50
C ASP A 140 -0.49 -11.07 -14.45
N LEU A 141 -1.30 -10.60 -13.49
CA LEU A 141 -1.83 -11.44 -12.42
C LEU A 141 -2.87 -12.46 -12.92
N ASN A 142 -3.57 -12.18 -14.02
CA ASN A 142 -4.59 -13.10 -14.54
C ASN A 142 -3.96 -14.24 -15.32
N GLU A 143 -3.01 -13.90 -16.18
CA GLU A 143 -2.29 -14.85 -17.04
C GLU A 143 -1.10 -15.50 -16.34
N GLU A 144 -0.69 -15.01 -15.16
CA GLU A 144 0.42 -15.54 -14.34
C GLU A 144 1.77 -15.56 -15.07
N PHE A 145 2.00 -14.50 -15.84
CA PHE A 145 3.26 -14.27 -16.54
C PHE A 145 3.88 -12.93 -16.16
N VAL A 146 5.21 -12.92 -16.14
CA VAL A 146 6.00 -11.71 -16.09
C VAL A 146 6.73 -11.53 -17.41
N TYR A 147 6.59 -10.34 -17.97
CA TYR A 147 7.25 -9.90 -19.18
C TYR A 147 8.34 -8.90 -18.81
N THR A 148 9.60 -9.27 -19.03
CA THR A 148 10.74 -8.40 -18.75
C THR A 148 11.31 -7.86 -20.04
N TYR A 149 11.52 -6.54 -20.09
CA TYR A 149 12.14 -5.82 -21.19
C TYR A 149 13.43 -5.18 -20.68
N SER A 150 14.52 -5.37 -21.41
CA SER A 150 15.81 -4.74 -21.16
C SER A 150 16.18 -3.88 -22.36
N TYR A 151 16.62 -2.65 -22.09
CA TYR A 151 16.98 -1.66 -23.12
C TYR A 151 18.48 -1.35 -23.14
N ARG A 152 19.26 -1.91 -22.20
CA ARG A 152 20.67 -1.55 -21.97
C ARG A 152 21.62 -1.97 -23.10
N ASN A 153 21.31 -3.06 -23.81
CA ASN A 153 22.16 -3.65 -24.86
C ASN A 153 21.37 -3.88 -26.16
N GLY A 154 20.42 -3.00 -26.47
CA GLY A 154 19.36 -3.25 -27.46
C GLY A 154 18.08 -3.71 -26.77
N PHE A 155 17.04 -4.00 -27.56
CA PHE A 155 15.74 -4.44 -27.06
C PHE A 155 15.74 -5.96 -26.85
N GLU A 156 15.85 -6.39 -25.59
CA GLU A 156 15.68 -7.79 -25.20
C GLU A 156 14.36 -7.96 -24.46
N TYR A 157 13.63 -9.03 -24.79
CA TYR A 157 12.35 -9.38 -24.19
C TYR A 157 12.36 -10.83 -23.72
N ARG A 158 11.81 -11.09 -22.54
CA ARG A 158 11.63 -12.44 -21.98
C ARG A 158 10.30 -12.54 -21.27
N ARG A 159 9.73 -13.75 -21.28
CA ARG A 159 8.52 -14.11 -20.54
C ARG A 159 8.84 -15.23 -19.55
N TYR A 160 8.36 -15.06 -18.32
CA TYR A 160 8.53 -15.99 -17.20
C TYR A 160 7.15 -16.35 -16.65
N SER A 161 6.91 -17.62 -16.30
CA SER A 161 5.78 -17.92 -15.42
C SER A 161 6.10 -17.50 -13.98
N PHE A 162 5.09 -17.40 -13.12
CA PHE A 162 5.28 -17.00 -11.71
C PHE A 162 6.20 -17.92 -10.90
N GLU A 163 6.36 -19.17 -11.33
CA GLU A 163 7.24 -20.17 -10.71
C GLU A 163 8.71 -20.07 -11.19
N GLN A 164 9.00 -19.26 -12.20
CA GLN A 164 10.36 -19.09 -12.71
C GLN A 164 11.03 -17.89 -12.05
N SER A 165 12.28 -18.09 -11.63
CA SER A 165 13.11 -16.99 -11.14
C SER A 165 13.50 -16.04 -12.27
N MET A 166 13.23 -14.75 -12.07
CA MET A 166 13.66 -13.65 -12.92
C MET A 166 14.82 -12.90 -12.27
N ARG A 167 15.70 -12.33 -13.09
CA ARG A 167 16.89 -11.59 -12.65
C ARG A 167 16.84 -10.20 -13.22
N SER A 168 17.11 -9.20 -12.38
CA SER A 168 17.22 -7.83 -12.86
C SER A 168 18.54 -7.62 -13.62
N VAL A 169 18.43 -6.98 -14.79
CA VAL A 169 19.59 -6.53 -15.58
C VAL A 169 20.18 -5.24 -15.01
N CYS A 170 19.35 -4.37 -14.42
CA CYS A 170 19.79 -3.15 -13.74
C CYS A 170 20.47 -3.43 -12.40
N TYR A 171 20.04 -4.49 -11.72
CA TYR A 171 20.50 -4.86 -10.40
C TYR A 171 21.11 -6.27 -10.40
N PRO A 172 22.34 -6.47 -10.92
CA PRO A 172 22.97 -7.78 -11.01
C PRO A 172 23.09 -8.48 -9.65
N GLY A 173 22.42 -9.64 -9.52
CA GLY A 173 22.36 -10.41 -8.29
C GLY A 173 21.05 -10.26 -7.52
N PHE A 174 20.17 -9.33 -7.94
CA PHE A 174 18.76 -9.37 -7.56
C PHE A 174 18.04 -10.43 -8.38
N GLU A 175 17.46 -11.41 -7.71
CA GLU A 175 16.72 -12.53 -8.28
C GLU A 175 15.48 -12.78 -7.44
N CYS A 176 14.33 -12.92 -8.08
CA CYS A 176 13.06 -13.19 -7.40
C CYS A 176 12.17 -14.10 -8.25
N CYS A 177 11.22 -14.73 -7.59
CA CYS A 177 10.17 -15.57 -8.17
C CYS A 177 8.85 -15.02 -7.64
N ILE A 178 7.85 -14.77 -8.49
CA ILE A 178 6.61 -14.11 -8.02
C ILE A 178 5.90 -14.97 -6.99
N SER A 179 5.85 -16.29 -7.19
CA SER A 179 5.26 -17.21 -6.22
C SER A 179 5.94 -17.15 -4.85
N ASP A 180 7.26 -16.96 -4.82
CA ASP A 180 8.01 -16.81 -3.56
C ASP A 180 7.80 -15.44 -2.93
N VAL A 181 7.72 -14.37 -3.74
CA VAL A 181 7.41 -13.00 -3.27
C VAL A 181 6.06 -13.00 -2.54
N LEU A 182 5.05 -13.64 -3.15
CA LEU A 182 3.72 -13.78 -2.55
C LEU A 182 3.73 -14.67 -1.29
N TRP A 183 4.70 -15.57 -1.13
CA TRP A 183 4.79 -16.48 0.01
C TRP A 183 5.57 -15.90 1.21
N ASP A 184 6.65 -15.16 0.97
CA ASP A 184 7.61 -14.69 1.99
C ASP A 184 7.07 -13.53 2.86
N GLY A 185 5.94 -12.91 2.46
CA GLY A 185 5.29 -11.81 3.19
C GLY A 185 4.78 -12.17 4.60
N GLY A 186 4.73 -13.46 4.97
CA GLY A 186 4.13 -13.93 6.21
C GLY A 186 2.60 -13.91 6.14
N GLY A 187 1.97 -14.99 6.61
CA GLY A 187 0.52 -15.18 6.86
C GLY A 187 -0.47 -14.66 5.80
N SER A 188 -0.58 -13.34 5.71
CA SER A 188 -1.47 -12.53 4.86
C SER A 188 -1.62 -12.95 3.40
N LEU A 189 -0.56 -13.47 2.78
CA LEU A 189 -0.55 -13.76 1.35
C LEU A 189 -0.32 -15.24 1.04
N LYS A 190 -0.23 -16.08 2.07
CA LYS A 190 -0.13 -17.52 1.91
C LYS A 190 -1.31 -18.07 1.10
N GLU A 191 -2.49 -17.49 1.28
CA GLU A 191 -3.70 -17.85 0.53
C GLU A 191 -3.66 -17.38 -0.92
N LEU A 192 -3.16 -16.16 -1.18
CA LEU A 192 -2.99 -15.67 -2.54
C LEU A 192 -1.93 -16.51 -3.28
N ALA A 193 -0.82 -16.81 -2.61
CA ALA A 193 0.20 -17.72 -3.11
C ALA A 193 -0.33 -19.14 -3.30
N MET A 194 -1.19 -19.65 -2.41
CA MET A 194 -1.90 -20.91 -2.59
C MET A 194 -2.86 -20.85 -3.78
N PHE A 195 -3.65 -19.78 -3.93
CA PHE A 195 -4.56 -19.56 -5.04
C PHE A 195 -3.82 -19.64 -6.38
N TYR A 196 -2.72 -18.88 -6.53
CA TYR A 196 -1.90 -18.91 -7.74
C TYR A 196 -1.19 -20.27 -7.94
N ARG A 197 -0.72 -20.92 -6.87
CA ARG A 197 -0.02 -22.22 -6.96
C ARG A 197 -0.97 -23.40 -7.19
N PHE A 198 -2.23 -23.29 -6.76
CA PHE A 198 -3.26 -24.34 -6.81
C PHE A 198 -4.47 -23.95 -7.67
N LYS A 199 -4.29 -23.12 -8.72
CA LYS A 199 -5.36 -22.67 -9.64
C LYS A 199 -5.93 -23.81 -10.52
N LYS A 200 -6.44 -24.85 -9.87
CA LYS A 200 -7.25 -26.00 -10.29
C LYS A 200 -7.80 -26.67 -9.03
N GLU A 201 -8.77 -26.07 -8.34
CA GLU A 201 -9.88 -26.78 -7.66
C GLU A 201 -10.79 -25.81 -6.87
N ILE A 202 -12.00 -25.62 -7.39
CA ILE A 202 -13.29 -25.43 -6.70
C ILE A 202 -13.44 -24.24 -5.72
N TYR A 203 -14.22 -23.24 -6.13
CA TYR A 203 -15.15 -22.54 -5.24
C TYR A 203 -16.53 -22.45 -5.91
N PRO A 204 -17.61 -22.97 -5.31
CA PRO A 204 -18.96 -22.76 -5.80
C PRO A 204 -19.49 -21.41 -5.29
N GLU A 205 -19.87 -20.52 -6.20
CA GLU A 205 -20.67 -19.34 -5.87
C GLU A 205 -22.09 -19.77 -5.51
N ASN A 206 -22.56 -19.46 -4.31
CA ASN A 206 -23.98 -19.49 -3.98
C ASN A 206 -24.41 -18.16 -3.38
N SER A 207 -25.45 -17.60 -3.98
CA SER A 207 -26.14 -16.36 -3.63
C SER A 207 -26.82 -16.43 -2.25
N VAL A 208 -26.57 -15.44 -1.39
CA VAL A 208 -27.30 -15.23 -0.13
C VAL A 208 -28.20 -14.00 -0.27
N GLN A 209 -29.42 -14.09 0.27
CA GLN A 209 -30.43 -13.02 0.28
C GLN A 209 -30.23 -12.07 1.47
N VAL A 210 -30.41 -10.78 1.19
CA VAL A 210 -30.22 -9.62 2.07
C VAL A 210 -31.27 -9.55 3.19
N VAL A 211 -30.83 -9.31 4.43
CA VAL A 211 -31.70 -8.78 5.51
C VAL A 211 -30.95 -7.65 6.22
N ALA A 212 -31.51 -6.44 6.24
CA ALA A 212 -30.99 -5.32 7.02
C ALA A 212 -31.54 -5.40 8.46
N GLU A 213 -30.68 -5.35 9.47
CA GLU A 213 -31.08 -5.28 10.87
C GLU A 213 -31.18 -3.83 11.35
N ASN A 214 -32.40 -3.30 11.34
CA ASN A 214 -32.91 -2.12 12.04
C ASN A 214 -32.18 -0.76 11.86
N SER A 215 -32.91 0.20 11.25
CA SER A 215 -32.65 1.63 11.39
C SER A 215 -33.15 2.14 12.75
N SER A 216 -32.29 2.75 13.58
CA SER A 216 -32.75 3.57 14.70
C SER A 216 -32.75 5.05 14.30
N VAL A 217 -33.75 5.81 14.77
CA VAL A 217 -33.91 7.23 14.47
C VAL A 217 -33.64 8.03 15.74
N TYR A 218 -32.49 8.69 15.80
CA TYR A 218 -32.27 9.86 16.68
C TYR A 218 -31.69 10.99 15.83
N GLY A 219 -32.41 12.10 15.71
CA GLY A 219 -31.88 13.33 15.07
C GLY A 219 -32.09 13.49 13.56
N GLY A 220 -32.92 12.68 12.89
CA GLY A 220 -33.32 12.93 11.50
C GLY A 220 -32.28 12.56 10.42
N TYR A 221 -31.15 11.96 10.79
CA TYR A 221 -30.27 11.23 9.88
C TYR A 221 -30.58 9.72 10.02
N GLN A 222 -30.90 9.05 8.90
CA GLN A 222 -30.90 7.58 8.87
C GLN A 222 -29.44 7.11 8.78
N GLU A 223 -28.78 6.90 9.92
CA GLU A 223 -27.55 6.10 9.94
C GLU A 223 -27.96 4.63 9.87
N ARG A 224 -27.67 3.99 8.74
CA ARG A 224 -27.74 2.53 8.65
C ARG A 224 -26.56 1.99 9.43
N GLN A 225 -26.82 1.31 10.54
CA GLN A 225 -25.81 0.57 11.28
C GLN A 225 -25.67 -0.81 10.64
N TYR A 226 -24.45 -1.15 10.21
CA TYR A 226 -24.10 -2.43 9.60
C TYR A 226 -23.34 -3.29 10.61
N SER A 227 -23.64 -4.60 10.65
CA SER A 227 -22.75 -5.58 11.28
C SER A 227 -21.55 -5.89 10.38
N ALA A 228 -20.54 -6.59 10.90
CA ALA A 228 -19.42 -7.08 10.09
C ALA A 228 -19.90 -7.99 8.95
N GLU A 229 -20.85 -8.88 9.20
CA GLU A 229 -21.43 -9.76 8.19
C GLU A 229 -22.13 -8.97 7.09
N ALA A 230 -22.95 -7.97 7.46
CA ALA A 230 -23.63 -7.10 6.50
C ALA A 230 -22.63 -6.27 5.68
N PHE A 231 -21.51 -5.87 6.28
CA PHE A 231 -20.41 -5.19 5.59
C PHE A 231 -19.72 -6.11 4.57
N TYR A 232 -19.41 -7.36 4.92
CA TYR A 232 -18.81 -8.33 3.99
C TYR A 232 -19.75 -8.67 2.82
N GLU A 233 -21.05 -8.79 3.07
CA GLU A 233 -22.04 -8.95 2.01
C GLU A 233 -22.08 -7.72 1.09
N TRP A 234 -22.10 -6.52 1.66
CA TRP A 234 -22.02 -5.28 0.89
C TRP A 234 -20.75 -5.21 0.03
N MET A 235 -19.59 -5.55 0.60
CA MET A 235 -18.31 -5.63 -0.11
C MET A 235 -18.36 -6.57 -1.32
N ASN A 236 -19.00 -7.74 -1.18
CA ASN A 236 -19.17 -8.68 -2.28
C ASN A 236 -20.05 -8.14 -3.42
N THR A 237 -21.04 -7.28 -3.14
CA THR A 237 -21.84 -6.62 -4.20
C THR A 237 -21.05 -5.57 -4.98
N ARG A 238 -19.93 -5.08 -4.42
CA ARG A 238 -19.04 -4.09 -5.04
C ARG A 238 -18.07 -4.67 -6.07
N LYS A 239 -18.05 -6.01 -6.27
CA LYS A 239 -17.09 -6.77 -7.11
C LYS A 239 -17.05 -6.40 -8.60
N ASN A 240 -17.63 -5.29 -9.04
CA ASN A 240 -17.53 -4.78 -10.40
C ASN A 240 -17.15 -3.28 -10.41
N LYS A 241 -15.93 -3.00 -10.87
CA LYS A 241 -15.34 -1.68 -11.23
C LYS A 241 -14.86 -0.72 -10.13
N LEU A 242 -15.45 -0.69 -8.93
CA LEU A 242 -15.09 0.32 -7.91
C LEU A 242 -14.13 -0.16 -6.80
N GLN A 243 -13.92 -1.48 -6.69
CA GLN A 243 -13.08 -2.11 -5.65
C GLN A 243 -11.61 -1.64 -5.68
N TYR A 244 -11.10 -1.22 -6.83
CA TYR A 244 -9.67 -0.94 -7.02
C TYR A 244 -9.25 0.50 -6.75
N THR A 245 -10.16 1.33 -6.25
CA THR A 245 -10.00 2.79 -6.31
C THR A 245 -10.29 3.51 -4.99
N SER A 246 -10.78 2.79 -3.99
CA SER A 246 -11.02 3.32 -2.64
C SER A 246 -10.85 2.24 -1.56
N LEU A 247 -10.33 2.65 -0.41
CA LEU A 247 -10.35 1.85 0.82
C LEU A 247 -11.74 1.98 1.43
N VAL A 248 -12.26 0.87 1.96
CA VAL A 248 -13.55 0.86 2.65
C VAL A 248 -13.39 0.23 4.02
N GLU A 249 -13.96 0.90 5.02
CA GLU A 249 -13.94 0.48 6.42
C GLU A 249 -15.36 0.50 6.98
N LEU A 250 -15.63 -0.38 7.95
CA LEU A 250 -16.79 -0.32 8.83
C LEU A 250 -16.34 0.26 10.17
N LEU A 251 -16.67 1.52 10.43
CA LEU A 251 -16.29 2.21 11.65
C LEU A 251 -17.52 2.46 12.53
N LEU A 252 -17.60 1.78 13.68
CA LEU A 252 -18.72 1.89 14.61
C LEU A 252 -20.08 1.68 13.91
N GLY A 253 -20.17 0.64 13.09
CA GLY A 253 -21.36 0.33 12.29
C GLY A 253 -21.59 1.20 11.05
N ASN A 254 -20.74 2.17 10.75
CA ASN A 254 -20.87 3.04 9.57
C ASN A 254 -19.85 2.69 8.48
N ILE A 255 -20.31 2.47 7.24
CA ILE A 255 -19.42 2.28 6.09
C ILE A 255 -18.76 3.62 5.75
N ARG A 256 -17.43 3.65 5.73
CA ARG A 256 -16.59 4.78 5.35
C ARG A 256 -15.79 4.40 4.11
N GLU A 257 -15.77 5.29 3.13
CA GLU A 257 -15.04 5.12 1.90
C GLU A 257 -14.01 6.26 1.76
N SER A 258 -12.75 5.92 1.55
CA SER A 258 -11.65 6.87 1.38
C SER A 258 -10.90 6.58 0.08
N ALA A 259 -10.49 7.63 -0.63
CA ALA A 259 -9.69 7.46 -1.83
C ALA A 259 -8.35 6.79 -1.49
N MET A 260 -7.79 6.03 -2.43
CA MET A 260 -6.49 5.40 -2.19
C MET A 260 -5.42 6.45 -1.85
N PRO A 261 -4.51 6.13 -0.90
CA PRO A 261 -3.57 7.12 -0.42
C PRO A 261 -2.60 7.57 -1.53
N ALA A 262 -2.35 8.89 -1.58
CA ALA A 262 -1.45 9.50 -2.55
C ALA A 262 0.00 8.98 -2.42
N PHE A 263 0.80 9.13 -3.49
CA PHE A 263 2.23 8.80 -3.54
C PHE A 263 2.98 8.91 -2.21
N ARG A 264 2.94 10.10 -1.60
CA ARG A 264 3.73 10.43 -0.43
C ARG A 264 3.39 9.53 0.77
N HIS A 265 2.11 9.19 0.90
CA HIS A 265 1.62 8.24 1.90
C HIS A 265 2.15 6.83 1.63
N GLN A 266 2.10 6.37 0.38
CA GLN A 266 2.59 5.04 -0.01
C GLN A 266 4.08 4.85 0.29
N ASN A 267 4.88 5.88 0.09
CA ASN A 267 6.33 5.83 0.34
C ASN A 267 6.65 5.93 1.83
N VAL A 268 5.96 6.79 2.59
CA VAL A 268 6.07 6.79 4.06
C VAL A 268 5.75 5.40 4.62
N ARG A 269 4.71 4.75 4.10
CA ARG A 269 4.29 3.39 4.48
C ARG A 269 5.34 2.34 4.10
N GLY A 270 5.85 2.38 2.87
CA GLY A 270 6.89 1.47 2.37
C GLY A 270 8.15 1.53 3.22
N ASN A 271 8.69 2.73 3.41
CA ASN A 271 9.90 2.95 4.19
C ASN A 271 9.74 2.52 5.66
N LEU A 272 8.60 2.85 6.29
CA LEU A 272 8.30 2.37 7.64
C LEU A 272 8.24 0.84 7.70
N TYR A 273 7.55 0.22 6.74
CA TYR A 273 7.47 -1.23 6.68
C TYR A 273 8.85 -1.86 6.54
N PHE A 274 9.69 -1.35 5.64
CA PHE A 274 11.03 -1.85 5.43
C PHE A 274 11.92 -1.71 6.67
N ALA A 275 11.93 -0.54 7.30
CA ALA A 275 12.70 -0.29 8.52
C ALA A 275 12.29 -1.24 9.66
N ILE A 276 10.98 -1.41 9.88
CA ILE A 276 10.45 -2.29 10.92
C ILE A 276 10.70 -3.76 10.56
N LYS A 277 10.39 -4.20 9.33
CA LYS A 277 10.59 -5.58 8.87
C LYS A 277 12.06 -5.99 8.95
N SER A 278 12.97 -5.08 8.60
CA SER A 278 14.42 -5.29 8.72
C SER A 278 14.85 -5.51 10.17
N TYR A 279 14.31 -4.73 11.11
CA TYR A 279 14.52 -4.95 12.55
C TYR A 279 14.00 -6.33 12.99
N LEU A 280 12.75 -6.66 12.66
CA LEU A 280 12.14 -7.95 13.01
C LEU A 280 12.97 -9.14 12.50
N LYS A 281 13.46 -9.08 11.25
CA LYS A 281 14.29 -10.12 10.62
C LYS A 281 15.65 -10.24 11.30
N ARG A 282 16.31 -9.10 11.59
CA ARG A 282 17.64 -9.08 12.22
C ARG A 282 17.59 -9.63 13.64
N GLU A 283 16.62 -9.19 14.44
CA GLU A 283 16.44 -9.59 15.83
C GLU A 283 15.70 -10.93 15.98
N LYS A 284 15.22 -11.52 14.86
CA LYS A 284 14.47 -12.79 14.80
C LYS A 284 13.26 -12.80 15.72
N LEU A 285 12.53 -11.68 15.76
CA LEU A 285 11.38 -11.53 16.63
C LEU A 285 10.15 -12.27 16.07
N PRO A 286 9.32 -12.89 16.92
CA PRO A 286 8.19 -13.72 16.51
C PRO A 286 6.94 -12.87 16.21
N TYR A 287 7.12 -11.81 15.42
CA TYR A 287 6.04 -10.94 14.96
C TYR A 287 5.85 -10.99 13.46
N GLN A 288 4.65 -10.65 13.03
CA GLN A 288 4.28 -10.46 11.64
C GLN A 288 3.84 -8.99 11.46
N LEU A 289 4.55 -8.27 10.59
CA LEU A 289 4.17 -6.93 10.17
C LEU A 289 3.25 -7.01 8.95
N CYS A 290 2.08 -6.41 9.06
CA CYS A 290 1.01 -6.41 8.07
C CYS A 290 0.72 -4.97 7.62
N PHE A 291 0.00 -4.81 6.51
CA PHE A 291 -0.27 -3.51 5.90
C PHE A 291 -1.60 -3.50 5.14
N ALA A 292 -2.20 -2.32 4.98
CA ALA A 292 -3.42 -2.14 4.17
C ALA A 292 -3.19 -2.60 2.72
N PRO A 293 -4.16 -3.28 2.08
CA PRO A 293 -5.60 -3.25 2.41
C PRO A 293 -6.09 -4.43 3.26
N ILE A 294 -5.22 -5.11 4.02
CA ILE A 294 -5.68 -6.16 4.95
C ILE A 294 -6.62 -5.53 5.98
N LEU A 295 -7.82 -6.08 6.10
CA LEU A 295 -8.84 -5.63 7.06
C LEU A 295 -8.56 -6.19 8.44
N VAL A 296 -8.88 -5.43 9.48
CA VAL A 296 -8.82 -5.85 10.89
C VAL A 296 -10.22 -5.77 11.47
N GLU A 297 -10.82 -6.94 11.70
CA GLU A 297 -12.09 -7.09 12.40
C GLU A 297 -11.83 -7.16 13.90
N LEU A 298 -12.07 -6.05 14.59
CA LEU A 298 -11.89 -5.93 16.03
C LEU A 298 -13.13 -6.45 16.76
N LYS A 299 -13.00 -7.53 17.54
CA LYS A 299 -14.12 -8.09 18.33
C LYS A 299 -13.98 -7.79 19.80
N LYS A 300 -14.98 -7.13 20.38
CA LYS A 300 -15.24 -7.10 21.82
C LYS A 300 -16.76 -7.09 22.00
N LEU A 301 -17.26 -7.90 22.94
CA LEU A 301 -18.67 -8.31 23.05
C LEU A 301 -19.68 -7.15 23.22
N ASP A 302 -19.22 -5.94 23.60
CA ASP A 302 -20.09 -4.86 24.08
C ASP A 302 -20.09 -3.60 23.17
N LEU A 303 -19.49 -3.64 21.98
CA LEU A 303 -19.50 -2.52 21.02
C LEU A 303 -19.95 -2.99 19.62
N LEU A 304 -20.42 -2.05 18.80
CA LEU A 304 -20.75 -2.30 17.38
C LEU A 304 -19.52 -2.86 16.64
N ASP A 305 -19.76 -3.80 15.73
CA ASP A 305 -18.72 -4.37 14.87
C ASP A 305 -17.92 -3.26 14.19
N SER A 306 -16.60 -3.38 14.25
CA SER A 306 -15.68 -2.48 13.56
C SER A 306 -14.67 -3.27 12.76
N VAL A 307 -14.63 -2.99 11.47
CA VAL A 307 -13.69 -3.55 10.50
C VAL A 307 -12.91 -2.40 9.91
N VAL A 308 -11.66 -2.25 10.32
CA VAL A 308 -10.77 -1.15 9.89
C VAL A 308 -9.74 -1.64 8.89
N SER A 309 -9.07 -0.74 8.16
CA SER A 309 -7.95 -1.04 7.27
C SER A 309 -6.76 -0.16 7.65
N PRO A 310 -5.99 -0.53 8.69
CA PRO A 310 -4.88 0.29 9.15
C PRO A 310 -3.71 0.25 8.17
N ASP A 311 -3.00 1.37 8.02
CA ASP A 311 -1.87 1.46 7.09
C ASP A 311 -0.79 0.40 7.36
N LEU A 312 -0.35 0.27 8.61
CA LEU A 312 0.53 -0.80 9.10
C LEU A 312 0.04 -1.31 10.45
N PHE A 313 0.20 -2.61 10.70
CA PHE A 313 -0.07 -3.17 12.01
C PHE A 313 0.77 -4.42 12.29
N LEU A 314 1.06 -4.64 13.57
CA LEU A 314 1.89 -5.74 14.05
C LEU A 314 1.06 -6.79 14.78
N THR A 315 1.23 -8.05 14.41
CA THR A 315 0.61 -9.22 15.06
C THR A 315 1.68 -10.22 15.48
N SER A 316 1.31 -11.24 16.27
CA SER A 316 2.22 -12.37 16.57
C SER A 316 2.37 -13.26 15.32
N SER A 317 3.54 -13.88 15.10
CA SER A 317 3.77 -14.73 13.91
C SER A 317 2.86 -15.97 13.79
N GLY A 318 2.15 -16.35 14.86
CA GLY A 318 1.19 -17.47 14.84
C GLY A 318 -0.23 -17.05 14.45
N GLU A 319 -0.50 -15.75 14.33
CA GLU A 319 -1.82 -15.23 13.95
C GLU A 319 -2.08 -15.52 12.47
N VAL A 320 -3.33 -15.85 12.15
CA VAL A 320 -3.75 -16.19 10.79
C VAL A 320 -4.56 -15.04 10.21
N ILE A 321 -4.26 -14.71 8.97
CA ILE A 321 -5.05 -13.80 8.15
C ILE A 321 -5.73 -14.67 7.10
N TYR A 322 -7.05 -14.58 7.04
CA TYR A 322 -7.88 -15.38 6.15
C TYR A 322 -8.75 -14.45 5.32
N ASP A 323 -8.75 -14.62 4.01
CA ASP A 323 -9.51 -13.82 3.04
C ASP A 323 -9.23 -12.32 3.18
N ASN A 324 -7.94 -11.96 3.31
CA ASN A 324 -7.48 -10.59 3.56
C ASN A 324 -8.06 -9.94 4.84
N ILE A 325 -8.56 -10.73 5.78
CA ILE A 325 -9.10 -10.25 7.05
C ILE A 325 -8.32 -10.86 8.20
N TYR A 326 -7.73 -10.01 9.02
CA TYR A 326 -7.24 -10.33 10.34
C TYR A 326 -8.39 -10.21 11.36
N ARG A 327 -8.59 -11.24 12.18
CA ARG A 327 -9.59 -11.25 13.26
C ARG A 327 -8.88 -11.33 14.60
N GLY A 328 -8.77 -10.21 15.29
CA GLY A 328 -8.02 -10.11 16.53
C GLY A 328 -7.64 -8.67 16.85
N VAL A 329 -6.77 -8.49 17.84
CA VAL A 329 -6.32 -7.17 18.29
C VAL A 329 -4.83 -7.03 17.99
N PRO A 330 -4.43 -6.15 17.06
CA PRO A 330 -3.02 -5.91 16.78
C PRO A 330 -2.28 -5.36 18.01
N GLN A 331 -0.99 -5.70 18.13
CA GLN A 331 -0.16 -5.21 19.23
C GLN A 331 0.26 -3.76 19.04
N TRP A 332 0.47 -3.37 17.78
CA TRP A 332 0.84 -2.02 17.37
C TRP A 332 0.14 -1.67 16.06
N ILE A 333 -0.47 -0.50 15.98
CA ILE A 333 -1.06 0.05 14.75
C ILE A 333 -0.36 1.36 14.41
N ILE A 334 -0.11 1.60 13.14
CA ILE A 334 0.40 2.87 12.61
C ILE A 334 -0.56 3.34 11.51
N GLU A 335 -1.02 4.58 11.62
CA GLU A 335 -1.80 5.27 10.58
C GLU A 335 -1.00 6.48 10.08
N ILE A 336 -0.99 6.67 8.76
CA ILE A 336 -0.37 7.82 8.12
C ILE A 336 -1.49 8.79 7.78
N VAL A 337 -1.60 9.88 8.54
CA VAL A 337 -2.79 10.72 8.48
C VAL A 337 -2.74 11.70 7.31
N THR A 338 -3.84 11.79 6.58
CA THR A 338 -4.07 12.84 5.57
C THR A 338 -5.03 13.91 6.12
N PRO A 339 -5.10 15.11 5.52
CA PRO A 339 -6.11 16.10 5.92
C PRO A 339 -7.55 15.58 5.85
N ALA A 340 -7.83 14.63 4.94
CA ALA A 340 -9.15 14.05 4.75
C ALA A 340 -9.50 13.00 5.82
N THR A 341 -8.51 12.25 6.32
CA THR A 341 -8.71 11.18 7.32
C THR A 341 -8.43 11.63 8.75
N ALA A 342 -7.93 12.85 8.96
CA ALA A 342 -7.47 13.32 10.27
C ALA A 342 -8.50 13.20 11.39
N ALA A 343 -9.76 13.56 11.17
CA ALA A 343 -10.79 13.41 12.20
C ALA A 343 -10.98 11.93 12.58
N GLN A 344 -10.97 11.05 11.60
CA GLN A 344 -11.14 9.61 11.77
C GLN A 344 -9.95 8.99 12.53
N ASP A 345 -8.72 9.33 12.15
CA ASP A 345 -7.50 8.73 12.73
C ASP A 345 -7.23 9.26 14.15
N TYR A 346 -7.33 10.58 14.37
CA TYR A 346 -7.03 11.18 15.68
C TYR A 346 -8.10 10.97 16.75
N ILE A 347 -9.35 10.70 16.36
CA ILE A 347 -10.48 10.64 17.30
C ILE A 347 -11.11 9.26 17.27
N ASP A 348 -11.76 8.91 16.16
CA ASP A 348 -12.62 7.73 16.10
C ASP A 348 -11.81 6.43 16.25
N LYS A 349 -10.73 6.29 15.47
CA LYS A 349 -9.82 5.13 15.52
C LYS A 349 -9.01 5.09 16.81
N ALA A 350 -8.53 6.22 17.31
CA ALA A 350 -7.84 6.29 18.60
C ALA A 350 -8.69 5.74 19.76
N GLN A 351 -9.98 6.12 19.81
CA GLN A 351 -10.93 5.61 20.81
C GLN A 351 -11.25 4.13 20.60
N LEU A 352 -11.46 3.73 19.34
CA LEU A 352 -11.72 2.33 18.98
C LEU A 352 -10.55 1.42 19.41
N TYR A 353 -9.32 1.77 19.04
CA TYR A 353 -8.12 0.99 19.32
C TYR A 353 -7.84 0.89 20.81
N GLN A 354 -8.02 1.97 21.56
CA GLN A 354 -7.99 1.95 23.02
C GLN A 354 -8.99 0.93 23.57
N TYR A 355 -10.24 1.02 23.13
CA TYR A 355 -11.33 0.20 23.65
C TYR A 355 -11.10 -1.29 23.41
N HIS A 356 -10.59 -1.64 22.22
CA HIS A 356 -10.26 -3.02 21.86
C HIS A 356 -8.94 -3.52 22.43
N GLY A 357 -8.15 -2.65 23.07
CA GLY A 357 -6.93 -3.04 23.78
C GLY A 357 -5.71 -3.21 22.88
N VAL A 358 -5.63 -2.44 21.79
CA VAL A 358 -4.39 -2.27 21.04
C VAL A 358 -3.31 -1.77 22.01
N GLY A 359 -2.08 -2.27 21.94
CA GLY A 359 -1.03 -1.90 22.90
C GLY A 359 -0.38 -0.55 22.63
N GLU A 360 -0.15 -0.26 21.35
CA GLU A 360 0.46 0.99 20.89
C GLU A 360 -0.19 1.46 19.60
N TYR A 361 -0.41 2.77 19.47
CA TYR A 361 -1.01 3.38 18.29
C TYR A 361 -0.21 4.62 17.88
N TRP A 362 0.24 4.65 16.63
CA TRP A 362 0.99 5.76 16.07
C TRP A 362 0.17 6.46 14.99
N ILE A 363 0.21 7.79 15.00
CA ILE A 363 -0.37 8.63 13.96
C ILE A 363 0.76 9.48 13.36
N VAL A 364 1.20 9.10 12.17
CA VAL A 364 2.27 9.77 11.43
C VAL A 364 1.67 10.90 10.61
N ASN A 365 1.95 12.14 11.03
CA ASN A 365 1.45 13.34 10.40
C ASN A 365 2.57 14.03 9.61
N ASP A 366 2.63 13.68 8.33
CA ASP A 366 3.71 14.14 7.47
C ASP A 366 3.64 15.65 7.17
N TRP A 367 2.48 16.22 6.90
CA TRP A 367 2.31 17.66 6.67
C TRP A 367 2.62 18.54 7.90
N LYS A 368 2.51 18.01 9.13
CA LYS A 368 3.00 18.67 10.35
C LYS A 368 4.39 18.22 10.78
N GLN A 369 4.99 17.25 10.10
CA GLN A 369 6.28 16.63 10.44
C GLN A 369 6.33 16.11 11.88
N GLN A 370 5.25 15.47 12.33
CA GLN A 370 5.08 14.98 13.70
C GLN A 370 4.52 13.56 13.75
N VAL A 371 4.90 12.81 14.77
CA VAL A 371 4.30 11.51 15.10
C VAL A 371 3.66 11.60 16.47
N MET A 372 2.36 11.36 16.55
CA MET A 372 1.69 11.12 17.83
C MET A 372 1.81 9.64 18.16
N VAL A 373 2.33 9.34 19.35
CA VAL A 373 2.44 7.99 19.90
C VAL A 373 1.52 7.90 21.10
N VAL A 374 0.60 6.94 21.04
CA VAL A 374 -0.32 6.60 22.12
C VAL A 374 0.00 5.18 22.58
N ARG A 375 0.28 5.00 23.87
CA ARG A 375 0.50 3.68 24.48
C ARG A 375 -0.60 3.40 25.48
N TYR A 376 -1.23 2.24 25.34
CA TYR A 376 -2.32 1.81 26.19
C TYR A 376 -1.81 0.78 27.19
N LEU A 377 -1.70 1.19 28.45
CA LEU A 377 -1.11 0.39 29.52
C LEU A 377 -2.17 -0.58 30.09
N PRO A 378 -1.86 -1.90 30.19
CA PRO A 378 -2.84 -2.90 30.61
C PRO A 378 -3.21 -2.81 32.10
N SER A 379 -2.37 -2.19 32.93
CA SER A 379 -2.64 -1.97 34.35
C SER A 379 -1.89 -0.73 34.84
N VAL A 380 -2.60 0.21 35.45
CA VAL A 380 -2.04 1.36 36.17
C VAL A 380 -2.59 1.40 37.61
N PRO A 381 -1.88 1.99 38.57
CA PRO A 381 -2.39 2.22 39.91
C PRO A 381 -3.74 2.97 39.91
N GLU A 382 -4.56 2.76 40.94
CA GLU A 382 -5.84 3.47 41.09
C GLU A 382 -5.63 5.00 41.02
N GLY A 383 -6.28 5.64 40.05
CA GLY A 383 -6.26 7.10 39.87
C GLY A 383 -5.29 7.62 38.82
N GLU A 384 -4.53 6.76 38.15
CA GLU A 384 -3.69 7.13 37.00
C GLU A 384 -4.38 6.79 35.67
N ASP A 385 -4.12 7.60 34.65
CA ASP A 385 -4.57 7.31 33.28
C ASP A 385 -3.78 6.13 32.73
N ASN A 386 -4.48 5.18 32.11
CA ASN A 386 -3.87 4.02 31.46
C ASN A 386 -3.39 4.33 30.03
N ILE A 387 -3.20 5.61 29.71
CA ILE A 387 -2.82 6.10 28.38
C ILE A 387 -1.63 7.03 28.54
N GLU A 388 -0.56 6.73 27.83
CA GLU A 388 0.55 7.66 27.63
C GLU A 388 0.50 8.21 26.22
N THR A 389 0.40 9.53 26.08
CA THR A 389 0.44 10.22 24.79
C THR A 389 1.67 11.09 24.70
N SER A 390 2.46 10.90 23.65
CA SER A 390 3.63 11.71 23.32
C SER A 390 3.55 12.18 21.88
N VAL A 391 4.07 13.37 21.60
CA VAL A 391 4.21 13.88 20.23
C VAL A 391 5.69 14.12 19.99
N TYR A 392 6.20 13.54 18.91
CA TYR A 392 7.59 13.64 18.51
C TYR A 392 7.69 14.38 17.18
N ASP A 393 8.67 15.26 17.04
CA ASP A 393 9.07 15.82 15.75
C ASP A 393 9.85 14.77 14.94
N PHE A 394 9.84 14.88 13.61
CA PHE A 394 10.48 13.88 12.72
C PHE A 394 11.99 13.67 12.91
N HIS A 395 12.67 14.57 13.62
CA HIS A 395 14.10 14.46 13.94
C HIS A 395 14.38 13.80 15.29
N GLU A 396 13.35 13.56 16.09
CA GLU A 396 13.48 12.90 17.38
C GLU A 396 13.47 11.38 17.21
N LYS A 397 14.19 10.72 18.11
CA LYS A 397 14.17 9.26 18.21
C LYS A 397 12.91 8.84 18.95
N ILE A 398 12.08 8.05 18.27
CA ILE A 398 10.82 7.55 18.80
C ILE A 398 11.03 6.11 19.25
N PRO A 399 11.03 5.81 20.56
CA PRO A 399 11.10 4.44 21.03
C PRO A 399 9.80 3.70 20.73
N VAL A 400 9.89 2.47 20.22
CA VAL A 400 8.73 1.60 19.99
C VAL A 400 8.50 0.76 21.24
N GLY A 401 7.39 1.01 21.94
CA GLY A 401 7.06 0.32 23.19
C GLY A 401 6.75 -1.17 22.98
N THR A 402 6.02 -1.51 21.92
CA THR A 402 5.68 -2.89 21.53
C THR A 402 6.89 -3.70 21.07
N LEU A 403 7.95 -3.04 20.61
CA LEU A 403 9.19 -3.66 20.14
C LEU A 403 10.40 -3.10 20.90
N PRO A 404 10.62 -3.51 22.17
CA PRO A 404 11.74 -3.01 22.96
C PRO A 404 13.07 -3.16 22.21
N GLY A 405 13.83 -2.06 22.12
CA GLY A 405 15.10 -1.98 21.40
C GLY A 405 15.01 -1.37 20.00
N LEU A 406 13.82 -1.20 19.43
CA LEU A 406 13.61 -0.44 18.20
C LEU A 406 13.38 1.04 18.52
N GLU A 407 14.18 1.91 17.90
CA GLU A 407 13.95 3.35 17.84
C GLU A 407 13.82 3.76 16.38
N LEU A 408 12.85 4.60 16.06
CA LEU A 408 12.64 5.13 14.71
C LEU A 408 12.82 6.65 14.71
N THR A 409 13.55 7.17 13.72
CA THR A 409 13.62 8.60 13.43
C THR A 409 12.94 8.82 12.08
N MET A 410 11.80 9.51 12.02
CA MET A 410 11.04 9.63 10.76
C MET A 410 11.84 10.30 9.64
N SER A 411 12.68 11.29 9.94
CA SER A 411 13.53 11.94 8.95
C SER A 411 14.63 11.03 8.39
N GLU A 412 14.97 9.94 9.07
CA GLU A 412 15.86 8.88 8.55
C GLU A 412 15.05 7.90 7.69
N VAL A 413 13.89 7.46 8.20
CA VAL A 413 12.95 6.60 7.46
C VAL A 413 12.58 7.21 6.11
N LEU A 414 12.34 8.51 6.02
CA LEU A 414 11.97 9.18 4.76
C LEU A 414 13.15 9.46 3.81
N LYS A 415 14.39 9.20 4.22
CA LYS A 415 15.58 9.32 3.37
C LYS A 415 15.98 8.01 2.71
N GLU A 416 15.53 6.88 3.26
CA GLU A 416 15.61 5.56 2.64
C GLU A 416 14.79 5.54 1.34
#